data_AF-A0A9R1XSZ8-F1
#
_entry.id   AF-A0A9R1XSZ8-F1
#
_cell.length_a   1.000
_cell.length_b   1.000
_cell.length_c   1.000
_cell.angle_alpha   90.00
_cell.angle_beta   90.00
_cell.angle_gamma   90.00
#
_symmetry.space_group_name_H-M   'P 1'
#
loop_
_entity.id
_entity.type
_entity.pdbx_description
1 polymer ?
#
loop_
_entity_poly.entity_id
_entity_poly.type
_entity_poly.pdbx_seq_one_letter_code
_entity_poly.pdbx_strand_id
1 'polypeptide(L)'
;MASSGTFCSGTINQGSQQYSYPSHVNASSFLSVKLSSKTNYTRWQEQMMCLVESHDMLSFIDGTFRNPKKNVDSKKKVDITAIEDKYREWKRSDTLMKGWIFGSLCEDVMDTVIGLHTANDVWRKLKSTYSNSTPPSYSPTTNTKDQAEYLPLYTAILRGDWKEAGDIFNKDKDALLVKLNDDNDTPLHVAIGTCKNIQFVENLLKEITSESLPNMVNIRKSNPLHYAAFVGNKRASEMLVAKNPYLLFIADGSNCFPVHRAIFGSHTETFLYLLKVTKDNIILSEQEGYHSPFKGKQSVSLLTRVIGASLWDVAYGLIKEYPEMATKKKENSIPLKSVAGKLDGYFSGKGYNFYERFIYSHVLVEDGELNRGHEIQDIENQETNNANFIPKYRRRLHPGLLS
;
A
#
# COMPACT_ATOMS: atom_id res chain seq x y z
N MET A 1 -26.50 39.47 -46.36
CA MET A 1 -25.10 39.93 -46.26
C MET A 1 -24.38 38.97 -45.33
N ALA A 2 -23.54 38.12 -45.91
CA ALA A 2 -22.64 37.24 -45.18
C ALA A 2 -21.46 38.06 -44.64
N SER A 3 -21.02 37.79 -43.41
CA SER A 3 -19.70 38.18 -42.93
C SER A 3 -19.07 36.97 -42.25
N SER A 4 -18.14 36.37 -42.98
CA SER A 4 -17.32 35.23 -42.61
C SER A 4 -16.39 35.59 -41.45
N GLY A 5 -16.48 34.87 -40.34
CA GLY A 5 -15.50 34.90 -39.26
C GLY A 5 -14.35 33.94 -39.58
N THR A 6 -13.22 34.49 -39.98
CA THR A 6 -11.98 33.76 -40.25
C THR A 6 -11.43 33.14 -38.98
N PHE A 7 -11.28 31.81 -38.97
CA PHE A 7 -10.53 31.06 -37.97
C PHE A 7 -9.03 31.37 -38.10
N CYS A 8 -8.46 32.10 -37.14
CA CYS A 8 -7.02 32.11 -36.92
C CYS A 8 -6.64 30.92 -36.02
N SER A 9 -6.18 29.84 -36.63
CA SER A 9 -5.49 28.76 -35.93
C SER A 9 -4.12 29.27 -35.47
N GLY A 10 -4.04 29.67 -34.21
CA GLY A 10 -2.78 29.99 -33.54
C GLY A 10 -2.12 28.71 -33.06
N THR A 11 -1.15 28.22 -33.82
CA THR A 11 -0.24 27.15 -33.42
C THR A 11 0.60 27.64 -32.23
N ILE A 12 0.29 27.16 -31.01
CA ILE A 12 1.14 27.39 -29.85
C ILE A 12 2.37 26.48 -30.01
N ASN A 13 3.47 27.06 -30.48
CA ASN A 13 4.80 26.45 -30.37
C ASN A 13 5.20 26.41 -28.89
N GLN A 14 4.88 25.31 -28.19
CA GLN A 14 5.53 25.00 -26.91
C GLN A 14 6.97 24.57 -27.21
N GLY A 15 7.93 25.48 -27.00
CA GLY A 15 9.34 25.10 -26.92
C GLY A 15 9.51 24.07 -25.81
N SER A 16 10.09 22.92 -26.13
CA SER A 16 10.32 21.81 -25.21
C SER A 16 11.25 22.26 -24.06
N GLN A 17 10.72 22.57 -22.89
CA GLN A 17 11.52 22.78 -21.68
C GLN A 17 12.16 21.45 -21.29
N GLN A 18 13.49 21.38 -21.36
CA GLN A 18 14.27 20.16 -21.10
C GLN A 18 14.27 19.76 -19.60
N TYR A 19 13.98 20.70 -18.71
CA TYR A 19 14.02 20.50 -17.25
C TYR A 19 12.71 20.97 -16.60
N SER A 20 12.02 20.04 -15.94
CA SER A 20 10.80 20.31 -15.17
C SER A 20 11.04 21.30 -14.03
N TYR A 21 10.17 22.31 -13.90
CA TYR A 21 10.25 23.31 -12.81
C TYR A 21 8.87 23.60 -12.21
N PRO A 22 8.34 22.69 -11.37
CA PRO A 22 7.02 22.80 -10.76
C PRO A 22 7.03 23.75 -9.54
N SER A 23 7.23 25.05 -9.76
CA SER A 23 7.35 26.06 -8.68
C SER A 23 6.13 26.20 -7.76
N HIS A 24 4.96 25.73 -8.19
CA HIS A 24 3.71 25.83 -7.45
C HIS A 24 3.51 24.71 -6.42
N VAL A 25 4.36 23.67 -6.46
CA VAL A 25 4.18 22.47 -5.65
C VAL A 25 4.76 22.65 -4.26
N ASN A 26 3.92 22.43 -3.26
CA ASN A 26 4.35 22.39 -1.87
C ASN A 26 4.69 20.96 -1.46
N ALA A 27 5.96 20.70 -1.17
CA ALA A 27 6.43 19.39 -0.73
C ALA A 27 5.72 18.89 0.54
N SER A 28 5.28 19.79 1.44
CA SER A 28 4.60 19.37 2.68
C SER A 28 3.24 18.71 2.43
N SER A 29 2.62 18.92 1.26
CA SER A 29 1.39 18.25 0.86
C SER A 29 1.59 16.76 0.54
N PHE A 30 2.83 16.36 0.22
CA PHE A 30 3.19 14.98 -0.12
C PHE A 30 3.93 14.28 1.03
N LEU A 31 4.59 15.05 1.90
CA LEU A 31 5.48 14.56 2.94
C LEU A 31 4.81 14.70 4.32
N SER A 32 4.23 13.62 4.81
CA SER A 32 3.58 13.57 6.14
C SER A 32 4.54 13.26 7.29
N VAL A 33 5.78 12.86 6.97
CA VAL A 33 6.83 12.60 7.95
C VAL A 33 8.12 13.34 7.59
N LYS A 34 8.75 13.96 8.60
CA LYS A 34 10.12 14.47 8.46
C LYS A 34 11.14 13.36 8.73
N LEU A 35 12.18 13.25 7.91
CA LEU A 35 13.26 12.29 8.14
C LEU A 35 13.98 12.65 9.44
N SER A 36 14.01 11.70 10.37
CA SER A 36 14.63 11.89 11.69
C SER A 36 15.58 10.76 12.08
N SER A 37 15.39 9.55 11.54
CA SER A 37 16.25 8.41 11.84
C SER A 37 16.13 7.31 10.79
N LYS A 38 16.91 6.23 10.96
CA LYS A 38 16.81 5.03 10.12
C LYS A 38 15.42 4.39 10.13
N THR A 39 14.69 4.53 11.23
CA THR A 39 13.40 3.86 11.45
C THR A 39 12.28 4.38 10.55
N ASN A 40 12.34 5.67 10.17
CA ASN A 40 11.34 6.29 9.30
C ASN A 40 11.85 6.58 7.88
N TYR A 41 13.10 6.23 7.58
CA TYR A 41 13.72 6.46 6.28
C TYR A 41 12.93 5.85 5.12
N THR A 42 12.54 4.58 5.20
CA THR A 42 11.77 3.93 4.14
C THR A 42 10.45 4.66 3.88
N ARG A 43 9.72 5.05 4.93
CA ARG A 43 8.46 5.78 4.78
C ARG A 43 8.67 7.16 4.15
N TRP A 44 9.71 7.88 4.59
CA TRP A 44 10.08 9.17 4.03
C TRP A 44 10.49 9.06 2.55
N GLN A 45 11.27 8.02 2.22
CA GLN A 45 11.76 7.78 0.87
C GLN A 45 10.61 7.54 -0.10
N GLU A 46 9.65 6.66 0.24
CA GLU A 46 8.47 6.39 -0.59
C GLU A 46 7.66 7.67 -0.87
N GLN A 47 7.44 8.51 0.14
CA GLN A 47 6.70 9.77 -0.03
C GLN A 47 7.45 10.77 -0.92
N MET A 48 8.77 10.85 -0.77
CA MET A 48 9.59 11.70 -1.64
C MET A 48 9.60 11.17 -3.08
N MET A 49 9.67 9.85 -3.28
CA MET A 49 9.60 9.26 -4.61
C MET A 49 8.28 9.59 -5.31
N CYS A 50 7.14 9.50 -4.62
CA CYS A 50 5.85 9.91 -5.16
C CYS A 50 5.84 11.39 -5.61
N LEU A 51 6.40 12.31 -4.81
CA LEU A 51 6.50 13.73 -5.16
C LEU A 51 7.38 13.93 -6.40
N VAL A 52 8.51 13.23 -6.47
CA VAL A 52 9.51 13.39 -7.52
C VAL A 52 9.05 12.79 -8.85
N GLU A 53 8.48 11.59 -8.82
CA GLU A 53 7.99 10.89 -10.01
C GLU A 53 6.76 11.59 -10.60
N SER A 54 5.84 12.08 -9.77
CA SER A 54 4.65 12.81 -10.25
C SER A 54 4.97 14.14 -10.95
N HIS A 55 6.18 14.65 -10.80
CA HIS A 55 6.62 15.93 -11.41
C HIS A 55 7.82 15.78 -12.35
N ASP A 56 8.16 14.55 -12.75
CA ASP A 56 9.27 14.25 -13.67
C ASP A 56 10.61 14.86 -13.20
N MET A 57 10.86 14.78 -11.89
CA MET A 57 12.07 15.32 -11.24
C MET A 57 13.09 14.21 -10.91
N LEU A 58 12.79 12.94 -11.23
CA LEU A 58 13.58 11.77 -10.84
C LEU A 58 15.04 11.88 -11.32
N SER A 59 15.22 12.45 -12.51
CA SER A 59 16.52 12.61 -13.14
C SER A 59 17.51 13.51 -12.37
N PHE A 60 17.02 14.32 -11.43
CA PHE A 60 17.85 15.14 -10.54
C PHE A 60 18.34 14.39 -9.30
N ILE A 61 17.66 13.32 -8.88
CA ILE A 61 18.05 12.52 -7.71
C ILE A 61 18.78 11.23 -8.06
N ASP A 62 18.58 10.68 -9.26
CA ASP A 62 19.33 9.51 -9.76
C ASP A 62 20.68 9.88 -10.41
N GLY A 63 20.85 11.16 -10.79
CA GLY A 63 22.07 11.70 -11.39
C GLY A 63 22.15 11.58 -12.91
N THR A 64 21.06 11.21 -13.58
CA THR A 64 20.94 11.18 -15.05
C THR A 64 21.09 12.58 -15.65
N PHE A 65 20.52 13.61 -15.01
CA PHE A 65 20.76 15.01 -15.38
C PHE A 65 22.06 15.56 -14.76
N ARG A 66 23.16 15.40 -15.50
CA ARG A 66 24.47 15.95 -15.11
C ARG A 66 24.55 17.46 -15.35
N ASN A 67 25.34 18.13 -14.52
CA ASN A 67 25.61 19.57 -14.64
C ASN A 67 26.12 19.91 -16.07
N PRO A 68 25.38 20.73 -16.85
CA PRO A 68 25.73 21.07 -18.22
C PRO A 68 27.10 21.76 -18.37
N LYS A 69 27.59 22.46 -17.33
CA LYS A 69 28.90 23.14 -17.35
C LYS A 69 30.10 22.20 -17.19
N LYS A 70 29.89 20.95 -16.77
CA LYS A 70 30.99 19.97 -16.59
C LYS A 70 31.40 19.24 -17.88
N ASN A 71 30.63 19.38 -18.97
CA ASN A 71 30.83 18.65 -20.24
C ASN A 71 31.32 19.53 -21.41
N VAL A 72 31.93 20.69 -21.15
CA VAL A 72 32.48 21.53 -22.22
C VAL A 72 33.85 21.00 -22.63
N ASP A 73 33.89 20.12 -23.62
CA ASP A 73 35.13 19.77 -24.32
C ASP A 73 35.69 21.04 -24.98
N SER A 74 36.92 21.40 -24.63
CA SER A 74 37.64 22.61 -25.09
C SER A 74 37.90 22.68 -26.60
N LYS A 75 37.32 21.79 -27.41
CA LYS A 75 37.60 21.61 -28.85
C LYS A 75 36.39 21.78 -29.79
N LYS A 76 35.19 22.07 -29.29
CA LYS A 76 34.04 22.43 -30.15
C LYS A 76 33.74 23.92 -30.06
N LYS A 77 33.37 24.52 -31.20
CA LYS A 77 32.83 25.88 -31.27
C LYS A 77 31.43 25.84 -30.67
N VAL A 78 31.35 25.88 -29.33
CA VAL A 78 30.08 25.76 -28.62
C VAL A 78 29.48 27.14 -28.39
N ASP A 79 28.18 27.26 -28.62
CA ASP A 79 27.39 28.42 -28.24
C ASP A 79 27.35 28.52 -26.70
N ILE A 80 28.18 29.40 -26.16
CA ILE A 80 28.36 29.61 -24.71
C ILE A 80 27.03 30.07 -24.09
N THR A 81 26.25 30.88 -24.82
CA THR A 81 25.00 31.46 -24.33
C THR A 81 23.93 30.38 -24.16
N ALA A 82 23.79 29.47 -25.13
CA ALA A 82 22.88 28.32 -25.01
C ALA A 82 23.26 27.35 -23.87
N ILE A 83 24.55 27.17 -23.59
CA ILE A 83 25.00 26.37 -22.43
C ILE A 83 24.66 27.05 -21.12
N GLU A 84 24.86 28.37 -21.03
CA GLU A 84 24.54 29.13 -19.83
C GLU A 84 23.04 29.09 -19.53
N ASP A 85 22.19 29.20 -20.56
CA ASP A 85 20.74 29.12 -20.43
C ASP A 85 20.31 27.75 -19.90
N LYS A 86 20.79 26.66 -20.51
CA LYS A 86 20.55 25.30 -20.04
C LYS A 86 21.06 25.04 -18.62
N TYR A 87 22.23 25.60 -18.29
CA TYR A 87 22.76 25.51 -16.94
C TYR A 87 21.85 26.23 -15.93
N ARG A 88 21.32 27.41 -16.27
CA ARG A 88 20.40 28.14 -15.39
C ARG A 88 19.10 27.35 -15.17
N GLU A 89 18.54 26.76 -16.22
CA GLU A 89 17.33 25.92 -16.12
C GLU A 89 17.56 24.66 -15.28
N TRP A 90 18.65 23.93 -15.54
CA TRP A 90 19.05 22.78 -14.73
C TRP A 90 19.26 23.19 -13.27
N LYS A 91 20.01 24.29 -13.03
CA LYS A 91 20.35 24.73 -11.68
C LYS A 91 19.12 25.13 -10.89
N ARG A 92 18.16 25.79 -11.52
CA ARG A 92 16.89 26.18 -10.92
C ARG A 92 16.11 24.95 -10.43
N SER A 93 16.02 23.92 -11.27
CA SER A 93 15.28 22.68 -10.99
C SER A 93 16.00 21.80 -9.95
N ASP A 94 17.32 21.66 -10.04
CA ASP A 94 18.17 21.00 -9.02
C ASP A 94 18.02 21.68 -7.65
N THR A 95 18.01 23.02 -7.62
CA THR A 95 17.85 23.78 -6.38
C THR A 95 16.45 23.63 -5.78
N LEU A 96 15.40 23.58 -6.61
CA LEU A 96 14.04 23.31 -6.15
C LEU A 96 13.93 21.92 -5.52
N MET A 97 14.47 20.90 -6.19
CA MET A 97 14.50 19.52 -5.68
C MET A 97 15.22 19.43 -4.33
N LYS A 98 16.36 20.11 -4.21
CA LYS A 98 17.09 20.21 -2.95
C LYS A 98 16.29 20.92 -1.86
N GLY A 99 15.52 21.95 -2.22
CA GLY A 99 14.59 22.65 -1.32
C GLY A 99 13.50 21.72 -0.77
N TRP A 100 12.91 20.87 -1.61
CA TRP A 100 11.94 19.85 -1.17
C TRP A 100 12.55 18.86 -0.20
N ILE A 101 13.77 18.37 -0.49
CA ILE A 101 14.49 17.48 0.42
C ILE A 101 14.72 18.19 1.76
N PHE A 102 15.26 19.40 1.76
CA PHE A 102 15.57 20.13 3.00
C PHE A 102 14.34 20.43 3.85
N GLY A 103 13.22 20.83 3.23
CA GLY A 103 11.96 21.06 3.93
C GLY A 103 11.38 19.81 4.62
N SER A 104 11.89 18.63 4.24
CA SER A 104 11.45 17.32 4.74
C SER A 104 12.38 16.69 5.78
N LEU A 105 13.46 17.38 6.19
CA LEU A 105 14.40 16.88 7.18
C LEU A 105 14.09 17.48 8.57
N CYS A 106 14.38 16.72 9.63
CA CYS A 106 14.54 17.27 10.98
C CYS A 106 15.91 17.97 11.10
N GLU A 107 16.06 18.85 12.10
CA GLU A 107 17.28 19.65 12.33
C GLU A 107 18.54 18.77 12.42
N ASP A 108 18.50 17.71 13.25
CA ASP A 108 19.62 16.76 13.43
C ASP A 108 20.06 16.08 12.12
N VAL A 109 19.13 15.88 11.19
CA VAL A 109 19.40 15.26 9.89
C VAL A 109 19.92 16.29 8.90
N MET A 110 19.46 17.53 9.00
CA MET A 110 19.87 18.64 8.13
C MET A 110 21.39 18.86 8.21
N ASP A 111 21.97 18.83 9.41
CA ASP A 111 23.41 19.01 9.63
C ASP A 111 24.29 18.00 8.88
N THR A 112 23.75 16.81 8.59
CA THR A 112 24.48 15.75 7.87
C THR A 112 24.63 16.01 6.36
N VAL A 113 23.85 16.94 5.81
CA VAL A 113 23.81 17.25 4.37
C VAL A 113 24.22 18.69 4.04
N ILE A 114 24.55 19.49 5.05
CA ILE A 114 25.11 20.83 4.86
C ILE A 114 26.42 20.73 4.06
N GLY A 115 26.58 21.63 3.07
CA GLY A 115 27.75 21.67 2.20
C GLY A 115 27.65 20.85 0.90
N LEU A 116 26.65 19.97 0.75
CA LEU A 116 26.45 19.24 -0.51
C LEU A 116 25.81 20.13 -1.58
N HIS A 117 26.29 20.05 -2.82
CA HIS A 117 26.01 21.07 -3.85
C HIS A 117 24.85 20.75 -4.79
N THR A 118 24.49 19.47 -4.97
CA THR A 118 23.38 19.02 -5.85
C THR A 118 22.33 18.23 -5.08
N ALA A 119 21.12 18.11 -5.63
CA ALA A 119 20.06 17.28 -5.06
C ALA A 119 20.46 15.79 -5.02
N ASN A 120 21.17 15.31 -6.04
CA ASN A 120 21.71 13.95 -6.10
C ASN A 120 22.71 13.67 -4.96
N ASP A 121 23.63 14.60 -4.67
CA ASP A 121 24.59 14.44 -3.58
C ASP A 121 23.88 14.29 -2.22
N VAL A 122 22.89 15.14 -1.98
CA VAL A 122 22.06 15.12 -0.77
C VAL A 122 21.30 13.79 -0.68
N TRP A 123 20.64 13.39 -1.76
CA TRP A 123 19.87 12.14 -1.83
C TRP A 123 20.73 10.91 -1.53
N ARG A 124 21.91 10.81 -2.17
CA ARG A 124 22.88 9.73 -1.94
C ARG A 124 23.38 9.69 -0.50
N LYS A 125 23.69 10.85 0.09
CA LYS A 125 24.15 10.94 1.48
C LYS A 125 23.08 10.45 2.44
N LEU A 126 21.84 10.92 2.30
CA LEU A 126 20.72 10.48 3.12
C LEU A 126 20.45 8.98 2.97
N LYS A 127 20.47 8.46 1.73
CA LYS A 127 20.32 7.03 1.47
C LYS A 127 21.42 6.21 2.14
N SER A 128 22.68 6.60 2.02
CA SER A 128 23.79 5.92 2.67
C SER A 128 23.70 5.94 4.20
N THR A 129 23.33 7.08 4.78
CA THR A 129 23.32 7.26 6.24
C THR A 129 22.09 6.64 6.92
N TYR A 130 20.91 6.74 6.28
CA TYR A 130 19.64 6.40 6.93
C TYR A 130 18.94 5.17 6.36
N SER A 131 19.35 4.64 5.19
CA SER A 131 18.84 3.33 4.77
C SER A 131 19.32 2.25 5.72
N ASN A 132 18.52 1.21 5.92
CA ASN A 132 18.91 0.02 6.68
C ASN A 132 19.91 -0.87 5.93
N SER A 133 20.62 -0.30 4.95
CA SER A 133 21.70 -0.98 4.24
C SER A 133 22.91 -0.98 5.17
N THR A 134 23.29 -2.16 5.65
CA THR A 134 24.68 -2.43 6.04
C THR A 134 25.60 -1.89 4.96
N PRO A 135 26.76 -1.30 5.31
CA PRO A 135 27.66 -0.73 4.33
C PRO A 135 28.00 -1.79 3.27
N PRO A 136 28.07 -1.43 1.98
CA PRO A 136 28.47 -2.36 0.95
C PRO A 136 29.94 -2.69 1.18
N SER A 137 30.22 -3.75 1.94
CA SER A 137 31.41 -4.56 1.68
C SER A 137 31.22 -5.07 0.26
N TYR A 138 31.96 -4.50 -0.67
CA TYR A 138 32.14 -5.08 -1.99
C TYR A 138 32.72 -6.49 -1.81
N SER A 139 31.84 -7.48 -1.71
CA SER A 139 32.08 -8.85 -2.11
C SER A 139 31.13 -9.12 -3.28
N PRO A 140 31.62 -9.22 -4.52
CA PRO A 140 30.77 -9.55 -5.66
C PRO A 140 30.37 -11.02 -5.59
N THR A 141 29.28 -11.30 -4.88
CA THR A 141 28.48 -12.52 -4.96
C THR A 141 27.15 -12.19 -4.29
N THR A 142 26.09 -11.84 -5.03
CA THR A 142 25.19 -12.85 -5.61
C THR A 142 24.32 -12.27 -6.75
N ASN A 143 24.40 -12.94 -7.91
CA ASN A 143 23.37 -13.22 -8.92
C ASN A 143 22.72 -12.11 -9.78
N THR A 144 23.54 -11.40 -10.57
CA THR A 144 23.09 -10.82 -11.85
C THR A 144 22.90 -11.87 -12.96
N LYS A 145 23.30 -13.14 -12.76
CA LYS A 145 23.09 -14.24 -13.71
C LYS A 145 21.67 -14.83 -13.60
N ASP A 146 21.18 -15.09 -12.39
CA ASP A 146 19.86 -15.73 -12.18
C ASP A 146 18.68 -14.83 -12.59
N GLN A 147 18.72 -13.52 -12.33
CA GLN A 147 17.64 -12.61 -12.76
C GLN A 147 17.52 -12.53 -14.29
N ALA A 148 18.64 -12.63 -15.02
CA ALA A 148 18.62 -12.67 -16.49
C ALA A 148 18.12 -14.03 -17.01
N GLU A 149 18.42 -15.11 -16.30
CA GLU A 149 18.00 -16.47 -16.63
C GLU A 149 16.47 -16.64 -16.57
N TYR A 150 15.82 -16.04 -15.56
CA TYR A 150 14.36 -16.11 -15.38
C TYR A 150 13.60 -14.91 -15.94
N LEU A 151 14.27 -14.04 -16.71
CA LEU A 151 13.60 -12.94 -17.42
C LEU A 151 12.48 -13.44 -18.35
N PRO A 152 12.65 -14.54 -19.14
CA PRO A 152 11.57 -15.09 -19.95
C PRO A 152 10.35 -15.47 -19.10
N LEU A 153 10.58 -16.14 -17.96
CA LEU A 153 9.52 -16.53 -17.03
C LEU A 153 8.78 -15.31 -16.47
N TYR A 154 9.52 -14.31 -16.01
CA TYR A 154 8.93 -13.06 -15.52
C TYR A 154 8.07 -12.39 -16.60
N THR A 155 8.56 -12.32 -17.85
CA THR A 155 7.79 -11.74 -18.96
C THR A 155 6.54 -12.54 -19.33
N ALA A 156 6.61 -13.87 -19.29
CA ALA A 156 5.46 -14.74 -19.54
C ALA A 156 4.36 -14.53 -18.48
N ILE A 157 4.74 -14.42 -17.21
CA ILE A 157 3.82 -14.13 -16.11
C ILE A 157 3.16 -12.76 -16.30
N LEU A 158 3.93 -11.70 -16.60
CA LEU A 158 3.38 -10.36 -16.83
C LEU A 158 2.38 -10.31 -18.00
N ARG A 159 2.60 -11.14 -19.03
CA ARG A 159 1.68 -11.27 -20.18
C ARG A 159 0.49 -12.18 -19.90
N GLY A 160 0.53 -12.95 -18.81
CA GLY A 160 -0.45 -14.00 -18.52
C GLY A 160 -0.38 -15.19 -19.48
N ASP A 161 0.77 -15.42 -20.12
CA ASP A 161 0.98 -16.53 -21.04
C ASP A 161 1.32 -17.81 -20.27
N TRP A 162 0.29 -18.56 -19.91
CA TRP A 162 0.45 -19.84 -19.19
C TRP A 162 1.22 -20.88 -19.99
N LYS A 163 1.18 -20.84 -21.32
CA LYS A 163 1.86 -21.84 -22.13
C LYS A 163 3.37 -21.67 -22.00
N GLU A 164 3.86 -20.45 -22.20
CA GLU A 164 5.29 -20.13 -22.07
C GLU A 164 5.79 -20.35 -20.63
N ALA A 165 5.03 -19.89 -19.63
CA ALA A 165 5.38 -20.10 -18.23
C ALA A 165 5.37 -21.59 -17.83
N GLY A 166 4.34 -22.33 -18.28
CA GLY A 166 4.18 -23.77 -18.03
C GLY A 166 5.30 -24.61 -18.64
N ASP A 167 5.74 -24.27 -19.86
CA ASP A 167 6.89 -24.92 -20.49
C ASP A 167 8.19 -24.73 -19.69
N ILE A 168 8.36 -23.57 -19.05
CA ILE A 168 9.49 -23.30 -18.16
C ILE A 168 9.36 -24.13 -16.87
N PHE A 169 8.20 -24.11 -16.21
CA PHE A 169 7.96 -24.90 -14.99
C PHE A 169 8.06 -26.42 -15.21
N ASN A 170 7.79 -26.90 -16.42
CA ASN A 170 7.94 -28.31 -16.75
C ASN A 170 9.40 -28.72 -16.98
N LYS A 171 10.24 -27.79 -17.45
CA LYS A 171 11.68 -28.03 -17.61
C LYS A 171 12.42 -27.91 -16.29
N ASP A 172 12.01 -26.95 -15.46
CA ASP A 172 12.58 -26.70 -14.15
C ASP A 172 11.47 -26.44 -13.13
N LYS A 173 11.28 -27.37 -12.19
CA LYS A 173 10.27 -27.25 -11.13
C LYS A 173 10.71 -26.26 -10.05
N ASP A 174 12.00 -26.01 -9.87
CA ASP A 174 12.51 -25.05 -8.89
C ASP A 174 12.19 -23.60 -9.30
N ALA A 175 11.95 -23.37 -10.59
CA ALA A 175 11.45 -22.11 -11.13
C ALA A 175 10.18 -21.59 -10.42
N LEU A 176 9.38 -22.46 -9.79
CA LEU A 176 8.21 -22.07 -8.98
C LEU A 176 8.57 -21.26 -7.72
N LEU A 177 9.81 -21.40 -7.22
CA LEU A 177 10.26 -20.82 -5.94
C LEU A 177 11.28 -19.67 -6.13
N VAL A 178 11.73 -19.45 -7.36
CA VAL A 178 12.71 -18.41 -7.73
C VAL A 178 12.24 -17.00 -7.35
N LYS A 179 13.21 -16.13 -7.05
CA LYS A 179 12.99 -14.71 -6.76
C LYS A 179 13.12 -13.90 -8.06
N LEU A 180 12.01 -13.36 -8.56
CA LEU A 180 11.92 -12.78 -9.90
C LEU A 180 12.23 -11.28 -9.97
N ASN A 181 12.21 -10.57 -8.85
CA ASN A 181 12.42 -9.13 -8.79
C ASN A 181 13.16 -8.73 -7.50
N ASP A 182 13.45 -7.44 -7.37
CA ASP A 182 14.18 -6.88 -6.23
C ASP A 182 13.41 -6.97 -4.89
N ASP A 183 12.08 -7.14 -4.95
CA ASP A 183 11.23 -7.42 -3.80
C ASP A 183 11.29 -8.90 -3.36
N ASN A 184 12.07 -9.73 -4.06
CA ASN A 184 12.12 -11.18 -3.90
C ASN A 184 10.73 -11.83 -4.05
N ASP A 185 9.90 -11.31 -4.94
CA ASP A 185 8.62 -11.93 -5.26
C ASP A 185 8.83 -13.24 -6.02
N THR A 186 8.09 -14.28 -5.61
CA THR A 186 8.03 -15.55 -6.34
C THR A 186 7.11 -15.43 -7.56
N PRO A 187 7.15 -16.37 -8.52
CA PRO A 187 6.18 -16.42 -9.63
C PRO A 187 4.73 -16.21 -9.20
N LEU A 188 4.34 -16.79 -8.06
CA LEU A 188 2.99 -16.67 -7.53
C LEU A 188 2.67 -15.24 -7.05
N HIS A 189 3.61 -14.54 -6.40
CA HIS A 189 3.41 -13.14 -6.00
C HIS A 189 3.23 -12.24 -7.22
N VAL A 190 4.12 -12.37 -8.20
CA VAL A 190 4.06 -11.59 -9.46
C VAL A 190 2.73 -11.87 -10.17
N ALA A 191 2.33 -13.13 -10.30
CA ALA A 191 1.07 -13.50 -10.93
C ALA A 191 -0.14 -12.89 -10.22
N ILE A 192 -0.18 -12.91 -8.88
CA ILE A 192 -1.28 -12.34 -8.09
C ILE A 192 -1.40 -10.82 -8.29
N GLY A 193 -0.27 -10.11 -8.38
CA GLY A 193 -0.23 -8.65 -8.52
C GLY A 193 -0.47 -8.14 -9.94
N THR A 194 -0.12 -8.93 -10.96
CA THR A 194 -0.04 -8.44 -12.36
C THR A 194 -1.01 -9.13 -13.32
N CYS A 195 -1.36 -10.40 -13.08
CA CYS A 195 -2.23 -11.14 -13.99
C CYS A 195 -3.69 -10.71 -13.81
N LYS A 196 -4.28 -10.14 -14.86
CA LYS A 196 -5.74 -9.96 -14.95
C LYS A 196 -6.48 -11.29 -15.14
N ASN A 197 -5.78 -12.31 -15.64
CA ASN A 197 -6.33 -13.64 -15.86
C ASN A 197 -6.19 -14.51 -14.61
N ILE A 198 -7.31 -14.71 -13.90
CA ILE A 198 -7.36 -15.55 -12.70
C ILE A 198 -7.01 -17.03 -12.99
N GLN A 199 -7.24 -17.51 -14.21
CA GLN A 199 -6.91 -18.88 -14.61
C GLN A 199 -5.40 -19.15 -14.52
N PHE A 200 -4.57 -18.13 -14.76
CA PHE A 200 -3.12 -18.26 -14.64
C PHE A 200 -2.74 -18.57 -13.18
N VAL A 201 -3.30 -17.83 -12.22
CA VAL A 201 -3.09 -18.07 -10.79
C VAL A 201 -3.62 -19.45 -10.39
N GLU A 202 -4.76 -19.88 -10.95
CA GLU A 202 -5.32 -21.21 -10.68
C GLU A 202 -4.41 -22.33 -11.14
N ASN A 203 -3.91 -22.24 -12.37
CA ASN A 203 -3.02 -23.26 -12.92
C ASN A 203 -1.70 -23.28 -12.14
N LEU A 204 -1.16 -22.12 -11.77
CA LEU A 204 0.04 -22.03 -10.94
C LEU A 204 -0.15 -22.68 -9.56
N LEU A 205 -1.30 -22.45 -8.92
CA LEU A 205 -1.65 -23.08 -7.64
C LEU A 205 -1.92 -24.59 -7.74
N LYS A 206 -2.22 -25.12 -8.93
CA LYS A 206 -2.31 -26.58 -9.16
C LYS A 206 -0.91 -27.22 -9.13
N GLU A 207 0.10 -26.54 -9.66
CA GLU A 207 1.50 -26.98 -9.66
C GLU A 207 2.16 -26.85 -8.28
N ILE A 208 1.69 -25.94 -7.42
CA ILE A 208 2.26 -25.67 -6.10
C ILE A 208 1.61 -26.59 -5.04
N THR A 209 2.44 -27.22 -4.21
CA THR A 209 1.99 -28.03 -3.06
C THR A 209 1.54 -27.15 -1.89
N SER A 210 0.53 -27.59 -1.15
CA SER A 210 -0.01 -26.81 -0.03
C SER A 210 1.05 -26.52 1.06
N GLU A 211 1.97 -27.45 1.29
CA GLU A 211 3.03 -27.41 2.30
C GLU A 211 4.14 -26.40 1.93
N SER A 212 4.33 -26.12 0.64
CA SER A 212 5.34 -25.17 0.17
C SER A 212 4.89 -23.71 0.30
N LEU A 213 3.58 -23.43 0.27
CA LEU A 213 3.03 -22.07 0.27
C LEU A 213 3.50 -21.19 1.45
N PRO A 214 3.57 -21.68 2.70
CA PRO A 214 4.13 -20.91 3.82
C PRO A 214 5.57 -20.43 3.61
N ASN A 215 6.37 -21.18 2.85
CA ASN A 215 7.79 -20.90 2.60
C ASN A 215 8.00 -19.97 1.39
N MET A 216 6.98 -19.79 0.56
CA MET A 216 6.99 -18.84 -0.55
C MET A 216 6.82 -17.43 -0.01
N VAL A 217 7.89 -16.83 0.51
CA VAL A 217 7.85 -15.47 1.06
C VAL A 217 8.74 -14.50 0.29
N ASN A 218 8.30 -13.24 0.21
CA ASN A 218 9.09 -12.16 -0.37
C ASN A 218 10.05 -11.50 0.65
N ILE A 219 10.70 -10.39 0.28
CA ILE A 219 11.68 -9.70 1.14
C ILE A 219 11.08 -9.23 2.47
N ARG A 220 9.77 -8.98 2.51
CA ARG A 220 9.03 -8.57 3.73
C ARG A 220 8.59 -9.77 4.57
N LYS A 221 9.07 -10.98 4.24
CA LYS A 221 8.57 -12.25 4.76
C LYS A 221 7.06 -12.42 4.57
N SER A 222 6.48 -11.75 3.57
CA SER A 222 5.05 -11.84 3.26
C SER A 222 4.83 -13.07 2.39
N ASN A 223 3.90 -13.93 2.79
CA ASN A 223 3.42 -15.04 1.96
C ASN A 223 2.45 -14.54 0.86
N PRO A 224 2.04 -15.38 -0.11
CA PRO A 224 1.22 -14.92 -1.23
C PRO A 224 -0.15 -14.38 -0.81
N LEU A 225 -0.68 -14.81 0.34
CA LEU A 225 -1.96 -14.33 0.87
C LEU A 225 -1.85 -12.91 1.45
N HIS A 226 -0.72 -12.55 2.06
CA HIS A 226 -0.45 -11.16 2.45
C HIS A 226 -0.45 -10.24 1.23
N TYR A 227 0.17 -10.69 0.14
CA TYR A 227 0.28 -9.93 -1.09
C TYR A 227 -1.08 -9.77 -1.77
N ALA A 228 -1.83 -10.88 -1.95
CA ALA A 228 -3.19 -10.87 -2.48
C ALA A 228 -4.12 -9.95 -1.67
N ALA A 229 -4.01 -9.98 -0.35
CA ALA A 229 -4.73 -9.09 0.55
C ALA A 229 -4.36 -7.61 0.31
N PHE A 230 -3.06 -7.30 0.26
CA PHE A 230 -2.56 -5.95 0.10
C PHE A 230 -2.94 -5.30 -1.24
N VAL A 231 -2.95 -6.08 -2.34
CA VAL A 231 -3.35 -5.59 -3.67
C VAL A 231 -4.86 -5.70 -3.94
N GLY A 232 -5.61 -6.31 -3.02
CA GLY A 232 -7.07 -6.42 -3.12
C GLY A 232 -7.56 -7.52 -4.06
N ASN A 233 -6.72 -8.49 -4.41
CA ASN A 233 -7.11 -9.63 -5.24
C ASN A 233 -7.90 -10.66 -4.41
N LYS A 234 -9.21 -10.43 -4.28
CA LYS A 234 -10.12 -11.29 -3.50
C LYS A 234 -10.17 -12.72 -4.02
N ARG A 235 -10.26 -12.92 -5.33
CA ARG A 235 -10.31 -14.27 -5.94
C ARG A 235 -9.04 -15.07 -5.65
N ALA A 236 -7.87 -14.44 -5.79
CA ALA A 236 -6.62 -15.10 -5.40
C ALA A 236 -6.59 -15.42 -3.90
N SER A 237 -7.11 -14.52 -3.05
CA SER A 237 -7.25 -14.77 -1.61
C SER A 237 -8.13 -16.00 -1.33
N GLU A 238 -9.25 -16.13 -2.04
CA GLU A 238 -10.15 -17.30 -1.94
C GLU A 238 -9.44 -18.60 -2.30
N MET A 239 -8.71 -18.61 -3.42
CA MET A 239 -7.99 -19.78 -3.90
C MET A 239 -6.86 -20.19 -2.96
N LEU A 240 -6.12 -19.21 -2.42
CA LEU A 240 -5.03 -19.45 -1.47
C LEU A 240 -5.54 -20.01 -0.15
N VAL A 241 -6.62 -19.46 0.40
CA VAL A 241 -7.23 -19.95 1.65
C VAL A 241 -7.79 -21.36 1.45
N ALA A 242 -8.43 -21.63 0.31
CA ALA A 242 -8.91 -22.97 -0.02
C ALA A 242 -7.78 -24.00 -0.15
N LYS A 243 -6.62 -23.59 -0.69
CA LYS A 243 -5.45 -24.46 -0.86
C LYS A 243 -4.69 -24.70 0.45
N ASN A 244 -4.51 -23.66 1.26
CA ASN A 244 -3.87 -23.75 2.58
C ASN A 244 -4.38 -22.63 3.54
N PRO A 245 -5.30 -22.94 4.49
CA PRO A 245 -5.85 -21.96 5.41
C PRO A 245 -4.86 -21.49 6.50
N TYR A 246 -3.77 -22.22 6.75
CA TYR A 246 -2.76 -21.80 7.73
C TYR A 246 -2.07 -20.48 7.35
N LEU A 247 -2.09 -20.11 6.07
CA LEU A 247 -1.57 -18.82 5.59
C LEU A 247 -2.22 -17.61 6.29
N LEU A 248 -3.45 -17.75 6.80
CA LEU A 248 -4.18 -16.73 7.56
C LEU A 248 -3.50 -16.37 8.89
N PHE A 249 -2.73 -17.30 9.46
CA PHE A 249 -2.20 -17.24 10.83
C PHE A 249 -0.67 -17.19 10.90
N ILE A 250 -0.03 -16.92 9.76
CA ILE A 250 1.40 -16.62 9.67
C ILE A 250 1.56 -15.11 9.61
N ALA A 251 2.41 -14.55 10.45
CA ALA A 251 2.71 -13.13 10.44
C ALA A 251 3.91 -12.83 9.52
N ASP A 252 3.85 -11.72 8.79
CA ASP A 252 4.96 -11.23 8.00
C ASP A 252 6.06 -10.58 8.85
N GLY A 253 7.09 -10.03 8.20
CA GLY A 253 8.23 -9.39 8.88
C GLY A 253 7.86 -8.14 9.70
N SER A 254 6.68 -7.55 9.49
CA SER A 254 6.11 -6.47 10.31
C SER A 254 5.16 -6.99 11.39
N ASN A 255 5.11 -8.31 11.58
CA ASN A 255 4.19 -9.03 12.45
C ASN A 255 2.71 -8.79 12.08
N CYS A 256 2.41 -8.49 10.81
CA CYS A 256 1.06 -8.32 10.30
C CYS A 256 0.57 -9.63 9.67
N PHE A 257 -0.74 -9.89 9.76
CA PHE A 257 -1.41 -11.03 9.11
C PHE A 257 -2.12 -10.56 7.82
N PRO A 258 -2.58 -11.47 6.93
CA PRO A 258 -3.26 -11.07 5.70
C PRO A 258 -4.47 -10.15 5.91
N VAL A 259 -5.27 -10.39 6.97
CA VAL A 259 -6.40 -9.52 7.34
C VAL A 259 -5.98 -8.07 7.62
N HIS A 260 -4.78 -7.85 8.17
CA HIS A 260 -4.22 -6.52 8.38
C HIS A 260 -3.81 -5.87 7.05
N ARG A 261 -3.24 -6.66 6.14
CA ARG A 261 -2.78 -6.16 4.83
C ARG A 261 -3.95 -5.73 3.94
N ALA A 262 -5.07 -6.44 3.97
CA ALA A 262 -6.26 -6.04 3.22
C ALA A 262 -6.83 -4.68 3.66
N ILE A 263 -6.90 -4.43 4.97
CA ILE A 263 -7.36 -3.12 5.45
C ILE A 263 -6.31 -2.02 5.22
N PHE A 264 -5.01 -2.38 5.26
CA PHE A 264 -3.93 -1.44 4.94
C PHE A 264 -3.98 -1.00 3.46
N GLY A 265 -4.26 -1.91 2.55
CA GLY A 265 -4.50 -1.63 1.12
C GLY A 265 -5.83 -0.94 0.83
N SER A 266 -6.66 -0.67 1.84
CA SER A 266 -8.01 -0.10 1.69
C SER A 266 -8.95 -0.97 0.83
N HIS A 267 -8.75 -2.29 0.83
CA HIS A 267 -9.55 -3.24 0.06
C HIS A 267 -10.65 -3.87 0.92
N THR A 268 -11.74 -3.13 1.13
CA THR A 268 -12.83 -3.51 2.06
C THR A 268 -13.43 -4.88 1.74
N GLU A 269 -13.70 -5.21 0.47
CA GLU A 269 -14.33 -6.50 0.12
C GLU A 269 -13.42 -7.69 0.46
N THR A 270 -12.14 -7.60 0.10
CA THR A 270 -11.11 -8.59 0.43
C THR A 270 -10.90 -8.67 1.94
N PHE A 271 -10.91 -7.53 2.63
CA PHE A 271 -10.82 -7.47 4.09
C PHE A 271 -11.99 -8.19 4.77
N LEU A 272 -13.23 -7.93 4.35
CA LEU A 272 -14.41 -8.59 4.93
C LEU A 272 -14.40 -10.10 4.68
N TYR A 273 -13.99 -10.52 3.48
CA TYR A 273 -13.78 -11.94 3.18
C TYR A 273 -12.73 -12.56 4.11
N LEU A 274 -11.53 -11.96 4.18
CA LEU A 274 -10.44 -12.47 5.02
C LEU A 274 -10.82 -12.48 6.49
N LEU A 275 -11.48 -11.43 6.99
CA LEU A 275 -11.95 -11.37 8.37
C LEU A 275 -12.90 -12.53 8.68
N LYS A 276 -13.86 -12.81 7.79
CA LYS A 276 -14.78 -13.93 7.94
C LYS A 276 -14.02 -15.25 8.00
N VAL A 277 -13.20 -15.58 6.99
CA VAL A 277 -12.51 -16.88 6.96
C VAL A 277 -11.45 -17.03 8.05
N THR A 278 -10.85 -15.94 8.53
CA THR A 278 -9.97 -15.96 9.71
C THR A 278 -10.74 -16.34 10.97
N LYS A 279 -11.97 -15.84 11.16
CA LYS A 279 -12.82 -16.25 12.28
C LYS A 279 -13.27 -17.70 12.14
N ASP A 280 -13.71 -18.10 10.95
CA ASP A 280 -14.16 -19.47 10.66
C ASP A 280 -13.05 -20.51 10.91
N ASN A 281 -11.78 -20.14 10.72
CA ASN A 281 -10.62 -21.02 10.89
C ASN A 281 -9.79 -20.72 12.15
N ILE A 282 -10.34 -20.00 13.14
CA ILE A 282 -9.57 -19.48 14.28
C ILE A 282 -8.83 -20.58 15.07
N ILE A 283 -9.35 -21.81 15.07
CA ILE A 283 -8.76 -22.97 15.74
C ILE A 283 -7.35 -23.30 15.22
N LEU A 284 -7.03 -23.00 13.96
CA LEU A 284 -5.70 -23.23 13.39
C LEU A 284 -4.64 -22.33 14.04
N SER A 285 -5.05 -21.21 14.63
CA SER A 285 -4.14 -20.28 15.31
C SER A 285 -3.63 -20.79 16.67
N GLU A 286 -4.13 -21.92 17.15
CA GLU A 286 -3.71 -22.55 18.41
C GLU A 286 -2.55 -23.53 18.21
N GLN A 287 -2.25 -23.90 16.97
CA GLN A 287 -1.10 -24.75 16.66
C GLN A 287 0.23 -24.01 16.83
N GLU A 288 1.28 -24.77 17.16
CA GLU A 288 2.62 -24.22 17.31
C GLU A 288 3.09 -23.54 16.02
N GLY A 289 3.65 -22.33 16.15
CA GLY A 289 4.10 -21.51 15.01
C GLY A 289 3.01 -20.65 14.36
N TYR A 290 1.74 -20.79 14.77
CA TYR A 290 0.63 -19.97 14.29
C TYR A 290 0.07 -19.07 15.39
N HIS A 291 -0.48 -17.93 14.99
CA HIS A 291 -0.92 -16.91 15.93
C HIS A 291 -2.23 -16.26 15.53
N SER A 292 -3.06 -15.96 16.52
CA SER A 292 -4.34 -15.28 16.30
C SER A 292 -4.13 -13.79 16.02
N PRO A 293 -4.72 -13.23 14.94
CA PRO A 293 -4.70 -11.79 14.70
C PRO A 293 -5.59 -11.02 15.68
N PHE A 294 -6.42 -11.70 16.48
CA PHE A 294 -7.34 -11.11 17.47
C PHE A 294 -6.76 -11.08 18.88
N LYS A 295 -5.50 -11.50 19.07
CA LYS A 295 -4.79 -11.42 20.35
C LYS A 295 -3.57 -10.47 20.30
N GLY A 296 -3.16 -9.99 21.46
CA GLY A 296 -1.93 -9.22 21.65
C GLY A 296 -1.91 -7.85 20.94
N LYS A 297 -0.71 -7.39 20.53
CA LYS A 297 -0.53 -6.08 19.88
C LYS A 297 -1.20 -5.98 18.50
N GLN A 298 -1.33 -7.12 17.80
CA GLN A 298 -1.90 -7.14 16.46
C GLN A 298 -3.39 -6.91 16.46
N SER A 299 -4.10 -7.41 17.47
CA SER A 299 -5.53 -7.16 17.60
C SER A 299 -5.85 -5.67 17.80
N VAL A 300 -5.05 -4.97 18.62
CA VAL A 300 -5.18 -3.51 18.80
C VAL A 300 -4.90 -2.76 17.49
N SER A 301 -3.91 -3.20 16.71
CA SER A 301 -3.60 -2.65 15.39
C SER A 301 -4.76 -2.84 14.42
N LEU A 302 -5.32 -4.05 14.35
CA LEU A 302 -6.48 -4.37 13.52
C LEU A 302 -7.67 -3.47 13.87
N LEU A 303 -8.07 -3.43 15.14
CA LEU A 303 -9.22 -2.63 15.59
C LEU A 303 -9.02 -1.14 15.28
N THR A 304 -7.82 -0.62 15.54
CA THR A 304 -7.45 0.77 15.23
C THR A 304 -7.65 1.08 13.75
N ARG A 305 -7.25 0.17 12.85
CA ARG A 305 -7.41 0.35 11.41
C ARG A 305 -8.85 0.22 10.95
N VAL A 306 -9.63 -0.69 11.53
CA VAL A 306 -11.07 -0.83 11.26
C VAL A 306 -11.81 0.46 11.61
N ILE A 307 -11.52 1.03 12.79
CA ILE A 307 -12.02 2.35 13.19
C ILE A 307 -11.52 3.43 12.23
N GLY A 308 -10.22 3.42 11.91
CA GLY A 308 -9.58 4.31 10.93
C GLY A 308 -10.20 4.26 9.53
N ALA A 309 -10.79 3.14 9.13
CA ALA A 309 -11.51 2.96 7.87
C ALA A 309 -13.02 3.25 7.97
N SER A 310 -13.52 3.66 9.15
CA SER A 310 -14.95 3.91 9.42
C SER A 310 -15.84 2.68 9.28
N LEU A 311 -15.27 1.48 9.48
CA LEU A 311 -16.03 0.21 9.46
C LEU A 311 -16.62 -0.05 10.85
N TRP A 312 -17.56 0.81 11.27
CA TRP A 312 -18.09 0.84 12.64
C TRP A 312 -18.77 -0.47 13.05
N ASP A 313 -19.61 -1.04 12.18
CA ASP A 313 -20.30 -2.31 12.43
C ASP A 313 -19.29 -3.45 12.68
N VAL A 314 -18.19 -3.47 11.91
CA VAL A 314 -17.11 -4.44 12.07
C VAL A 314 -16.33 -4.20 13.37
N ALA A 315 -16.01 -2.94 13.68
CA ALA A 315 -15.30 -2.58 14.91
C ALA A 315 -16.12 -2.99 16.15
N TYR A 316 -17.42 -2.72 16.13
CA TYR A 316 -18.34 -3.11 17.20
C TYR A 316 -18.40 -4.63 17.36
N GLY A 317 -18.59 -5.37 16.26
CA GLY A 317 -18.58 -6.84 16.29
C GLY A 317 -17.28 -7.42 16.84
N LEU A 318 -16.13 -6.87 16.43
CA LEU A 318 -14.81 -7.27 16.94
C LEU A 318 -14.66 -7.04 18.45
N ILE A 319 -15.15 -5.91 18.98
CA ILE A 319 -15.09 -5.63 20.43
C ILE A 319 -16.00 -6.57 21.21
N LYS A 320 -17.19 -6.89 20.68
CA LYS A 320 -18.13 -7.81 21.31
C LYS A 320 -17.56 -9.23 21.43
N GLU A 321 -16.90 -9.70 20.38
CA GLU A 321 -16.30 -11.04 20.34
C GLU A 321 -14.93 -11.10 21.04
N TYR A 322 -14.13 -10.03 20.96
CA TYR A 322 -12.78 -9.97 21.52
C TYR A 322 -12.60 -8.69 22.36
N PRO A 323 -13.18 -8.60 23.58
CA PRO A 323 -13.15 -7.39 24.40
C PRO A 323 -11.74 -6.89 24.74
N GLU A 324 -10.76 -7.81 24.81
CA GLU A 324 -9.35 -7.48 25.06
C GLU A 324 -8.73 -6.54 24.01
N MET A 325 -9.30 -6.48 22.80
CA MET A 325 -8.86 -5.57 21.73
C MET A 325 -9.00 -4.10 22.15
N ALA A 326 -9.95 -3.79 23.03
CA ALA A 326 -10.22 -2.43 23.50
C ALA A 326 -9.51 -2.08 24.82
N THR A 327 -9.08 -3.07 25.61
CA THR A 327 -8.68 -2.87 27.02
C THR A 327 -7.17 -2.90 27.26
N LYS A 328 -6.34 -3.40 26.33
CA LYS A 328 -4.88 -3.49 26.52
C LYS A 328 -4.20 -2.11 26.49
N LYS A 329 -4.10 -1.51 27.69
CA LYS A 329 -3.28 -0.32 28.00
C LYS A 329 -1.81 -0.71 28.08
N LYS A 330 -1.05 -0.66 26.99
CA LYS A 330 0.40 -0.40 27.09
C LYS A 330 0.97 0.22 25.82
N GLU A 331 1.56 1.40 26.05
CA GLU A 331 2.31 2.31 25.16
C GLU A 331 1.57 2.71 23.88
N ASN A 332 0.96 3.90 23.94
CA ASN A 332 0.16 4.55 22.89
C ASN A 332 -1.16 3.82 22.55
N SER A 333 -2.07 3.55 23.50
CA SER A 333 -3.37 2.92 23.19
C SER A 333 -4.24 3.80 22.28
N ILE A 334 -4.21 3.49 20.99
CA ILE A 334 -4.79 4.25 19.88
C ILE A 334 -6.28 3.97 19.61
N PRO A 335 -6.95 2.82 19.93
CA PRO A 335 -8.35 2.63 19.51
C PRO A 335 -9.29 3.74 19.99
N LEU A 336 -9.33 4.03 21.30
CA LEU A 336 -10.16 5.10 21.85
C LEU A 336 -9.76 6.49 21.31
N LYS A 337 -8.45 6.75 21.12
CA LYS A 337 -7.94 7.98 20.50
C LYS A 337 -8.34 8.09 19.02
N SER A 338 -8.38 6.98 18.31
CA SER A 338 -8.80 6.88 16.90
C SER A 338 -10.30 7.05 16.75
N VAL A 339 -11.11 6.53 17.67
CA VAL A 339 -12.53 6.86 17.73
C VAL A 339 -12.67 8.35 18.01
N ALA A 340 -12.04 8.87 19.07
CA ALA A 340 -12.12 10.29 19.47
C ALA A 340 -11.64 11.27 18.38
N GLY A 341 -10.65 10.89 17.57
CA GLY A 341 -10.15 11.68 16.45
C GLY A 341 -11.04 11.67 15.21
N LYS A 342 -12.05 10.80 15.14
CA LYS A 342 -13.02 10.76 14.04
C LYS A 342 -14.24 11.61 14.34
N LEU A 343 -14.09 12.92 14.11
CA LEU A 343 -15.17 13.90 14.26
C LEU A 343 -16.44 13.53 13.45
N ASP A 344 -16.28 12.89 12.28
CA ASP A 344 -17.39 12.44 11.44
C ASP A 344 -18.25 11.32 12.05
N GLY A 345 -17.74 10.64 13.08
CA GLY A 345 -18.47 9.60 13.83
C GLY A 345 -19.31 10.15 14.98
N TYR A 346 -19.21 11.44 15.28
CA TYR A 346 -19.93 12.08 16.38
C TYR A 346 -20.88 13.16 15.87
N PHE A 347 -22.07 13.20 16.48
CA PHE A 347 -23.06 14.26 16.24
C PHE A 347 -22.49 15.68 16.44
N SER A 348 -21.56 15.84 17.38
CA SER A 348 -20.90 17.11 17.70
C SER A 348 -19.80 17.54 16.71
N GLY A 349 -19.29 16.61 15.89
CA GLY A 349 -18.18 16.88 14.97
C GLY A 349 -18.60 17.23 13.55
N LYS A 350 -19.85 16.93 13.16
CA LYS A 350 -20.43 17.36 11.89
C LYS A 350 -21.27 18.62 12.08
N GLY A 351 -21.02 19.64 11.26
CA GLY A 351 -21.77 20.90 11.24
C GLY A 351 -23.17 20.75 10.65
N TYR A 352 -23.99 19.84 11.20
CA TYR A 352 -25.32 19.54 10.70
C TYR A 352 -26.23 20.77 10.78
N ASN A 353 -26.94 21.06 9.69
CA ASN A 353 -27.99 22.07 9.65
C ASN A 353 -29.25 21.59 10.40
N PHE A 354 -30.22 22.48 10.60
CA PHE A 354 -31.42 22.21 11.42
C PHE A 354 -32.17 20.93 11.01
N TYR A 355 -32.29 20.66 9.71
CA TYR A 355 -32.99 19.48 9.19
C TYR A 355 -32.19 18.19 9.37
N GLU A 356 -30.87 18.24 9.18
CA GLU A 356 -30.00 17.09 9.40
C GLU A 356 -29.96 16.68 10.89
N ARG A 357 -30.03 17.65 11.81
CA ARG A 357 -30.13 17.38 13.25
C ARG A 357 -31.43 16.69 13.63
N PHE A 358 -32.54 17.12 13.02
CA PHE A 358 -33.84 16.49 13.22
C PHE A 358 -33.87 15.06 12.69
N ILE A 359 -33.29 14.79 11.52
CA ILE A 359 -33.20 13.42 10.99
C ILE A 359 -32.31 12.55 11.89
N TYR A 360 -31.13 13.04 12.29
CA TYR A 360 -30.19 12.28 13.13
C TYR A 360 -30.78 11.89 14.49
N SER A 361 -31.57 12.78 15.13
CA SER A 361 -32.19 12.48 16.43
C SER A 361 -33.35 11.49 16.35
N HIS A 362 -33.87 11.20 15.15
CA HIS A 362 -35.00 10.28 14.93
C HIS A 362 -34.61 9.02 14.15
N VAL A 363 -33.36 8.90 13.69
CA VAL A 363 -32.83 7.66 13.09
C VAL A 363 -32.41 6.71 14.22
N LEU A 364 -33.25 5.69 14.45
CA LEU A 364 -32.93 4.57 15.33
C LEU A 364 -31.80 3.72 14.72
N VAL A 365 -30.77 3.44 15.50
CA VAL A 365 -29.66 2.55 15.13
C VAL A 365 -30.08 1.11 15.45
N GLU A 366 -30.31 0.28 14.42
CA GLU A 366 -30.49 -1.17 14.60
C GLU A 366 -29.15 -1.90 14.55
N ASP A 367 -28.92 -2.77 15.54
CA ASP A 367 -27.76 -3.65 15.63
C ASP A 367 -27.77 -4.67 14.47
N GLY A 368 -26.80 -4.55 13.56
CA GLY A 368 -26.56 -5.56 12.53
C GLY A 368 -25.91 -6.79 13.12
N GLU A 369 -26.70 -7.77 13.57
CA GLU A 369 -26.17 -9.09 13.93
C GLU A 369 -25.52 -9.75 12.70
N LEU A 370 -24.20 -9.96 12.76
CA LEU A 370 -23.50 -10.87 11.86
C LEU A 370 -23.87 -12.32 12.24
N ASN A 371 -24.86 -12.88 11.53
CA ASN A 371 -25.20 -14.30 11.40
C ASN A 371 -24.69 -15.26 12.51
N ARG A 372 -25.55 -15.54 13.50
CA ARG A 372 -25.46 -16.78 14.29
C ARG A 372 -25.96 -17.96 13.46
N GLY A 373 -25.07 -18.91 13.21
CA GLY A 373 -25.43 -20.26 12.80
C GLY A 373 -25.79 -21.11 14.01
N HIS A 374 -26.94 -21.77 13.92
CA HIS A 374 -27.41 -22.92 14.69
C HIS A 374 -27.85 -22.69 16.15
N GLU A 375 -29.16 -22.73 16.30
CA GLU A 375 -29.95 -22.88 17.52
C GLU A 375 -29.56 -24.14 18.29
N ILE A 376 -29.33 -24.00 19.59
CA ILE A 376 -29.66 -25.00 20.59
C ILE A 376 -30.64 -24.30 21.54
N GLN A 377 -31.90 -24.71 21.49
CA GLN A 377 -32.94 -24.29 22.42
C GLN A 377 -32.67 -24.93 23.78
N ASP A 378 -32.40 -24.12 24.80
CA ASP A 378 -32.55 -24.54 26.20
C ASP A 378 -33.98 -24.20 26.64
N ILE A 379 -34.73 -25.25 27.00
CA ILE A 379 -36.20 -25.28 27.17
C ILE A 379 -36.66 -24.83 28.58
N GLU A 380 -35.78 -24.30 29.44
CA GLU A 380 -36.10 -24.14 30.87
C GLU A 380 -36.24 -22.71 31.42
N ASN A 381 -36.44 -21.68 30.58
CA ASN A 381 -36.80 -20.35 31.09
C ASN A 381 -37.93 -19.71 30.27
N GLN A 382 -39.17 -20.03 30.65
CA GLN A 382 -40.35 -19.26 30.25
C GLN A 382 -40.57 -18.12 31.25
N GLU A 383 -40.12 -16.91 30.90
CA GLU A 383 -40.74 -15.70 31.44
C GLU A 383 -41.46 -14.97 30.31
N THR A 384 -42.79 -14.98 30.44
CA THR A 384 -43.74 -14.27 29.63
C THR A 384 -43.47 -12.76 29.67
N ASN A 385 -43.23 -12.15 28.51
CA ASN A 385 -43.64 -10.77 28.30
C ASN A 385 -44.13 -10.57 26.87
N ASN A 386 -45.43 -10.31 26.79
CA ASN A 386 -46.15 -9.85 25.62
C ASN A 386 -45.58 -8.51 25.14
N ALA A 387 -45.06 -8.46 23.92
CA ALA A 387 -45.30 -7.31 23.04
C ALA A 387 -45.03 -7.73 21.58
N ASN A 388 -46.05 -7.54 20.75
CA ASN A 388 -46.05 -7.70 19.31
C ASN A 388 -44.81 -7.07 18.63
N PHE A 389 -44.02 -7.87 17.93
CA PHE A 389 -43.07 -7.38 16.92
C PHE A 389 -43.17 -8.26 15.67
N ILE A 390 -43.88 -7.76 14.66
CA ILE A 390 -43.89 -8.30 13.30
C ILE A 390 -43.04 -7.35 12.43
N PRO A 391 -42.23 -7.90 11.51
CA PRO A 391 -40.94 -7.35 11.09
C PRO A 391 -41.01 -6.59 9.76
N LYS A 392 -39.97 -5.81 9.41
CA LYS A 392 -39.27 -5.83 8.09
C LYS A 392 -38.45 -4.55 7.78
N TYR A 393 -37.14 -4.74 7.78
CA TYR A 393 -36.07 -4.31 6.84
C TYR A 393 -36.31 -3.20 5.78
N ARG A 394 -35.36 -2.24 5.68
CA ARG A 394 -34.27 -2.18 4.66
C ARG A 394 -33.54 -0.82 4.63
N ARG A 395 -32.19 -0.85 4.53
CA ARG A 395 -31.32 0.25 4.07
C ARG A 395 -31.35 0.40 2.54
N ARG A 396 -31.25 1.65 2.05
CA ARG A 396 -30.51 2.14 0.85
C ARG A 396 -30.44 3.69 0.98
N LEU A 397 -29.36 4.40 0.67
CA LEU A 397 -28.82 4.61 -0.67
C LEU A 397 -27.36 5.11 -0.66
N HIS A 398 -26.59 4.58 -1.62
CA HIS A 398 -25.47 5.23 -2.32
C HIS A 398 -25.98 6.44 -3.13
N PRO A 399 -25.28 7.59 -3.17
CA PRO A 399 -25.46 8.58 -4.22
C PRO A 399 -24.24 8.59 -5.14
N GLY A 400 -24.43 8.15 -6.39
CA GLY A 400 -23.36 8.15 -7.39
C GLY A 400 -23.79 7.52 -8.70
N LEU A 401 -24.90 7.99 -9.27
CA LEU A 401 -25.28 7.86 -10.69
C LEU A 401 -26.57 8.67 -10.86
N LEU A 402 -26.42 9.95 -11.22
CA LEU A 402 -27.39 10.77 -11.97
C LEU A 402 -26.69 12.10 -12.33
N SER A 403 -25.82 12.04 -13.34
CA SER A 403 -25.69 13.02 -14.43
C SER A 403 -24.87 12.38 -15.53
#